data_AF-A0A4Q7G6M6-F1
#
_entry.id   AF-A0A4Q7G6M6-F1
#
_cell.length_a   1.000
_cell.length_b   1.000
_cell.length_c   1.000
_cell.angle_alpha   90.00
_cell.angle_beta   90.00
_cell.angle_gamma   90.00
#
_symmetry.space_group_name_H-M   'P 1'
#
loop_
_entity.id
_entity.type
_entity.pdbx_description
1 polymer ?
#
loop_
_entity_poly.entity_id
_entity_poly.type
_entity_poly.pdbx_seq_one_letter_code
_entity_poly.pdbx_strand_id
1 'polypeptide(L)' 'MEVGPVEKFIHNQNLALFRKKLNDPHISEAERDVVLKLLADEEAKEGLLRSTRADRKPS' A
#
# COMPACT_ATOMS: atom_id res chain seq x y z
N MET A 1 -17.05 4.85 5.12
CA MET A 1 -16.80 3.40 5.05
C MET A 1 -15.59 3.15 5.92
N GLU A 2 -15.72 2.35 6.98
CA GLU A 2 -14.57 1.95 7.79
C GLU A 2 -13.65 1.07 6.92
N VAL A 3 -12.35 1.35 6.94
CA VAL A 3 -11.36 0.51 6.26
C VAL A 3 -11.07 -0.66 7.19
N GLY A 4 -11.50 -1.85 6.80
CA GLY A 4 -11.48 -3.03 7.66
C GLY A 4 -10.08 -3.64 7.86
N PRO A 5 -9.97 -4.64 8.76
CA PRO A 5 -8.72 -5.35 9.00
C PRO A 5 -8.15 -6.02 7.74
N VAL A 6 -9.03 -6.42 6.81
CA VAL A 6 -8.66 -7.08 5.55
C VAL A 6 -8.03 -6.08 4.60
N GLU A 7 -8.59 -4.88 4.47
CA GLU A 7 -8.08 -3.82 3.61
C GLU A 7 -6.68 -3.36 4.05
N LYS A 8 -6.45 -3.27 5.37
CA LYS A 8 -5.11 -2.98 5.91
C LYS A 8 -4.13 -4.11 5.61
N PHE A 9 -4.56 -5.36 5.70
CA PHE A 9 -3.72 -6.49 5.33
C PHE A 9 -3.37 -6.46 3.83
N ILE A 10 -4.35 -6.26 2.96
CA ILE A 10 -4.17 -6.14 1.51
C ILE A 10 -3.20 -5.01 1.19
N HIS A 11 -3.37 -3.84 1.80
CA HIS A 11 -2.47 -2.71 1.62
C HIS A 11 -1.02 -3.06 1.93
N ASN A 12 -0.76 -3.68 3.09
CA ASN A 12 0.59 -4.09 3.47
C ASN A 12 1.17 -5.15 2.51
N GLN A 13 0.35 -6.09 2.05
CA GLN A 13 0.78 -7.10 1.07
C GLN A 13 1.11 -6.47 -0.28
N ASN A 14 0.31 -5.51 -0.75
CA ASN A 14 0.57 -4.79 -2.00
C ASN A 14 1.89 -4.04 -1.95
N LEU A 15 2.15 -3.29 -0.86
CA LEU A 15 3.43 -2.59 -0.66
C LEU A 15 4.62 -3.56 -0.70
N ALA A 16 4.52 -4.70 -0.01
CA ALA A 16 5.57 -5.72 -0.01
C ALA A 16 5.80 -6.31 -1.40
N LEU A 17 4.71 -6.61 -2.14
CA LEU A 17 4.77 -7.17 -3.49
C LEU A 17 5.38 -6.19 -4.49
N PHE A 18 4.99 -4.91 -4.48
CA PHE A 18 5.55 -3.91 -5.39
C PHE A 18 7.03 -3.68 -5.13
N ARG A 19 7.44 -3.55 -3.86
CA ARG A 19 8.87 -3.44 -3.49
C ARG A 19 9.66 -4.67 -3.91
N LYS A 20 9.10 -5.87 -3.74
CA LYS A 20 9.73 -7.12 -4.21
C LYS A 20 9.90 -7.10 -5.74
N LYS A 21 8.88 -6.68 -6.48
CA LYS A 21 8.93 -6.65 -7.95
C LYS A 21 9.93 -5.63 -8.49
N LEU A 22 10.11 -4.48 -7.82
CA LEU A 22 11.14 -3.50 -8.19
C LEU A 22 12.58 -3.99 -7.96
N ASN A 23 12.78 -4.97 -7.08
CA ASN A 23 14.07 -5.61 -6.84
C ASN A 23 14.33 -6.82 -7.75
N ASP A 24 13.35 -7.20 -8.60
CA ASP A 24 13.51 -8.28 -9.57
C ASP A 24 14.45 -7.81 -10.70
N PRO A 25 15.62 -8.45 -10.90
CA PRO A 25 16.56 -8.04 -11.94
C PRO A 25 16.03 -8.24 -13.37
N HIS A 26 14.93 -8.97 -13.54
CA HIS A 26 14.31 -9.24 -14.83
C HIS A 26 13.13 -8.31 -15.16
N ILE A 27 12.81 -7.35 -14.28
CA ILE A 27 11.75 -6.38 -14.58
C ILE A 27 12.15 -5.49 -15.76
N SER A 28 11.26 -5.36 -16.74
CA SER A 28 11.47 -4.40 -17.82
C SER A 28 11.29 -2.95 -17.32
N GLU A 29 11.83 -1.99 -18.06
CA GLU A 29 11.68 -0.57 -17.71
C GLU A 29 10.20 -0.13 -17.71
N ALA A 30 9.42 -0.59 -18.69
CA ALA A 30 7.99 -0.30 -18.77
C ALA A 30 7.21 -0.88 -17.58
N GLU A 31 7.52 -2.12 -17.16
CA GLU A 31 6.93 -2.71 -15.96
C GLU A 31 7.38 -1.97 -14.70
N ARG A 32 8.65 -1.55 -14.63
CA ARG A 32 9.20 -0.78 -13.50
C ARG A 32 8.44 0.53 -13.31
N ASP A 33 8.16 1.26 -14.38
CA ASP A 33 7.40 2.51 -14.32
C ASP A 33 5.96 2.28 -13.83
N VAL A 34 5.31 1.22 -14.30
CA VAL A 34 3.96 0.85 -13.83
C VAL A 34 3.99 0.49 -12.34
N VAL A 35 4.95 -0.33 -11.91
CA VAL A 35 5.08 -0.74 -10.51
C VAL A 35 5.41 0.45 -9.60
N LEU A 36 6.23 1.40 -10.06
CA LEU A 36 6.49 2.64 -9.32
C LEU A 36 5.23 3.48 -9.13
N LYS A 37 4.40 3.61 -10.17
CA LYS A 37 3.12 4.33 -10.06
C LYS A 37 2.17 3.63 -9.10
N LEU A 38 2.03 2.30 -9.20
CA LEU A 38 1.19 1.50 -8.30
C LEU A 38 1.67 1.59 -6.84
N LEU A 39 2.99 1.62 -6.62
CA LEU A 39 3.55 1.80 -5.29
C LEU A 39 3.20 3.17 -4.71
N ALA A 40 3.35 4.24 -5.49
CA ALA A 40 2.99 5.59 -5.05
C ALA A 40 1.50 5.72 -4.72
N ASP A 41 0.63 5.19 -5.58
CA ASP A 41 -0.82 5.18 -5.37
C ASP A 41 -1.21 4.37 -4.12
N GLU A 42 -0.52 3.26 -3.86
CA GLU A 42 -0.75 2.44 -2.67
C GLU A 42 -0.23 3.14 -1.41
N GLU A 43 0.98 3.71 -1.40
CA GLU A 43 1.53 4.46 -0.27
C GLU A 43 0.66 5.67 0.11
N ALA A 44 0.03 6.33 -0.86
CA ALA A 44 -0.93 7.41 -0.59
C ALA A 44 -2.16 6.95 0.24
N LYS A 45 -2.51 5.65 0.22
CA LYS A 45 -3.62 5.10 1.02
C LYS A 45 -3.27 4.98 2.51
N GLU A 46 -2.02 5.13 2.93
CA GLU A 46 -1.64 5.15 4.34
C GLU A 46 -2.43 6.21 5.13
N GLY A 47 -2.68 7.38 4.54
CA GLY A 47 -3.45 8.45 5.18
C GLY A 47 -4.90 8.04 5.51
N LEU A 48 -5.53 7.28 4.62
CA LEU A 48 -6.89 6.74 4.80
C LEU A 48 -6.93 5.65 5.88
N LEU A 49 -5.88 4.84 5.97
CA LEU A 49 -5.77 3.75 6.95
C LEU A 49 -5.44 4.23 8.36
N ARG A 50 -4.64 5.31 8.50
CA ARG A 50 -4.26 5.89 9.80
C ARG A 50 -5.39 6.64 10.50
N SER A 51 -6.37 7.18 9.76
CA SER A 51 -7.51 7.89 10.33
C SER A 51 -8.32 7.03 11.32
N THR A 52 -8.29 5.69 11.18
CA THR A 52 -9.01 4.76 12.06
C THR A 52 -8.41 4.58 13.46
N ARG A 53 -7.20 5.11 13.73
CA ARG A 53 -6.53 5.00 15.04
C ARG A 53 -6.92 6.12 16.01
N ALA A 54 -7.35 7.28 15.52
CA ALA A 54 -7.59 8.47 16.34
C ALA A 54 -8.98 8.50 17.00
N ASP A 55 -9.96 7.76 16.48
CA ASP A 55 -11.34 7.79 16.98
C ASP A 55 -11.61 6.84 18.16
N ARG A 56 -10.62 6.05 18.59
CA ARG A 56 -10.72 5.18 19.78
C ARG A 56 -10.06 5.83 20.99
N LYS A 57 -10.57 6.98 21.44
CA LYS A 57 -10.29 7.50 22.79
C LYS A 57 -11.47 7.11 23.69
N PRO A 58 -11.34 6.14 24.61
CA PRO A 58 -12.40 5.89 25.57
C PRO A 58 -12.47 7.10 26.51
N SER A 59 -13.68 7.65 26.64
CA SER A 59 -14.04 8.60 27.71
C SER A 59 -14.24 7.85 29.02
#